data_AF-A0A7C7H6P9-F1
#
_entry.id   AF-A0A7C7H6P9-F1
#
_cell.length_a   1.000
_cell.length_b   1.000
_cell.length_c   1.000
_cell.angle_alpha   90.00
_cell.angle_beta   90.00
_cell.angle_gamma   90.00
#
_symmetry.space_group_name_H-M   'P 1'
#
loop_
_entity.id
_entity.type
_entity.pdbx_description
1 polymer ?
#
loop_
_entity_poly.entity_id
_entity_poly.type
_entity_poly.pdbx_seq_one_letter_code
_entity_poly.pdbx_strand_id
1 'polypeptide(L)'
;MKLIVVYCFVAYGLTPNVLAQSYEITELGTLSATPGDDVRSADINNLGFVHGENDKSGAPGIQQTRAFVWDGVTQLEVFPTLSGTTFMGGMNDLGQCVGYQTVMLGGTPELHGYLWDSVNGTTDLIFGLRGFTRCYDINNNEIITGIFTSEIIVNFRYQYRGFVYDSKINRFYELPTLGGRESKAVAINNDNYVVGTTYDANGTQFGFLWTPPNGMVAIPGMRQPQDINDNGIVVGYDIDANGFVQPCSYNTNSGVLSALPLPSGYTHGAVKGNNSRGQAVGYGKDSVGIQHGLLWQGANTVTVIAGHVNNGGAWLITGANNINELGEISGTGLINSARRAYKLSPVLAQPIISEFLPGRSGQTNKLFALGFTPQTSVILWYGGRGSGFDYLNSILITTVMADANGRAEFDLALPRRLAGWNIWLMASELNLVNQSTPVQQLIK
;
A
#
# COMPACT_ATOMS: atom_id res chain seq x y z
N MET A 1 -24.63 31.61 -42.28
CA MET A 1 -23.69 32.10 -41.27
C MET A 1 -23.86 31.21 -40.02
N LYS A 2 -23.03 30.19 -39.83
CA LYS A 2 -23.09 29.30 -38.66
C LYS A 2 -22.13 29.85 -37.60
N LEU A 3 -22.66 30.26 -36.46
CA LEU A 3 -21.87 30.67 -35.30
C LEU A 3 -21.22 29.41 -34.71
N ILE A 4 -19.88 29.35 -34.75
CA ILE A 4 -19.10 28.39 -33.97
C ILE A 4 -18.86 29.05 -32.61
N VAL A 5 -19.54 28.55 -31.58
CA VAL A 5 -19.22 28.90 -30.19
C VAL A 5 -18.06 28.02 -29.77
N VAL A 6 -16.87 28.64 -29.65
CA VAL A 6 -15.70 28.02 -29.04
C VAL A 6 -15.91 28.08 -27.52
N TYR A 7 -16.15 26.93 -26.89
CA TYR A 7 -16.06 26.83 -25.44
C TYR A 7 -14.58 26.83 -25.04
N CYS A 8 -14.09 27.96 -24.52
CA CYS A 8 -12.85 27.99 -23.75
C CYS A 8 -13.07 27.23 -22.43
N PHE A 9 -12.55 26.01 -22.33
CA PHE A 9 -12.33 25.38 -21.04
C PHE A 9 -11.10 26.06 -20.40
N VAL A 10 -11.34 26.98 -19.46
CA VAL A 10 -10.32 27.35 -18.48
C VAL A 10 -10.32 26.23 -17.44
N ALA A 11 -9.40 25.29 -17.59
CA ALA A 11 -9.07 24.38 -16.52
C ALA A 11 -8.46 25.20 -15.38
N TYR A 12 -9.20 25.40 -14.29
CA TYR A 12 -8.55 25.70 -13.02
C TYR A 12 -7.82 24.42 -12.62
N GLY A 13 -6.53 24.39 -12.96
CA GLY A 13 -5.64 23.32 -12.60
C GLY A 13 -5.65 23.14 -11.09
N LEU A 14 -5.91 21.91 -10.65
CA LEU A 14 -5.29 21.35 -9.46
C LEU A 14 -3.84 21.83 -9.48
N THR A 15 -3.42 22.64 -8.50
CA THR A 15 -2.08 23.21 -8.47
C THR A 15 -1.06 22.08 -8.61
N PRO A 16 -0.29 21.98 -9.69
CA PRO A 16 0.89 21.14 -9.70
C PRO A 16 1.99 21.95 -9.05
N ASN A 17 1.87 22.21 -7.74
CA ASN A 17 3.00 22.65 -6.95
C ASN A 17 3.65 21.40 -6.36
N VAL A 18 4.29 20.61 -7.24
CA VAL A 18 5.33 19.69 -6.76
C VAL A 18 6.55 20.55 -6.49
N LEU A 19 6.51 21.29 -5.38
CA LEU A 19 7.76 21.58 -4.69
C LEU A 19 8.41 20.22 -4.43
N ALA A 20 9.73 20.14 -4.62
CA ALA A 20 10.53 19.00 -4.20
C ALA A 20 10.07 18.58 -2.80
N GLN A 21 9.34 17.47 -2.71
CA GLN A 21 8.75 17.01 -1.45
C GLN A 21 9.91 16.56 -0.57
N SER A 22 10.20 17.31 0.50
CA SER A 22 11.17 16.91 1.50
C SER A 22 10.53 16.00 2.53
N TYR A 23 11.32 15.11 3.11
CA TYR A 23 10.88 14.12 4.08
C TYR A 23 11.68 14.19 5.37
N GLU A 24 10.98 13.99 6.49
CA GLU A 24 11.57 13.61 7.76
C GLU A 24 11.63 12.09 7.85
N ILE A 25 12.74 11.57 8.37
CA ILE A 25 12.95 10.13 8.54
C ILE A 25 12.79 9.73 10.00
N THR A 26 12.02 8.68 10.22
CA THR A 26 11.86 8.03 11.53
C THR A 26 12.40 6.60 11.41
N GLU A 27 13.42 6.25 12.20
CA GLU A 27 13.81 4.86 12.38
C GLU A 27 12.72 4.13 13.17
N LEU A 28 12.34 2.93 12.75
CA LEU A 28 11.28 2.17 13.43
C LEU A 28 11.78 1.42 14.67
N GLY A 29 13.09 1.39 14.92
CA GLY A 29 13.72 0.60 15.98
C GLY A 29 13.91 -0.88 15.63
N THR A 30 14.17 -1.70 16.64
CA THR A 30 14.34 -3.16 16.50
C THR A 30 13.79 -3.90 17.72
N LEU A 31 13.24 -5.10 17.49
CA LEU A 31 12.87 -6.04 18.56
C LEU A 31 14.07 -6.89 19.05
N SER A 32 15.22 -6.82 18.38
CA SER A 32 16.41 -7.59 18.74
C SER A 32 17.31 -6.79 19.68
N ALA A 33 17.88 -7.47 20.68
CA ALA A 33 18.95 -6.92 21.51
C ALA A 33 20.30 -6.91 20.77
N THR A 34 20.41 -7.57 19.62
CA THR A 34 21.63 -7.68 18.82
C THR A 34 21.63 -6.59 17.74
N PRO A 35 22.52 -5.59 17.79
CA PRO A 35 22.51 -4.48 16.83
C PRO A 35 22.81 -4.87 15.38
N GLY A 36 23.31 -6.08 15.11
CA GLY A 36 23.56 -6.56 13.75
C GLY A 36 22.34 -7.15 13.06
N ASP A 37 21.26 -7.44 13.79
CA ASP A 37 20.08 -8.09 13.22
C ASP A 37 19.31 -7.11 12.32
N ASP A 38 18.82 -7.63 11.19
CA ASP A 38 18.14 -6.82 10.19
C ASP A 38 16.71 -6.48 10.60
N VAL A 39 16.27 -5.28 10.22
CA VAL A 39 14.86 -4.87 10.29
C VAL A 39 14.42 -4.45 8.88
N ARG A 40 13.25 -4.94 8.45
CA ARG A 40 12.69 -4.69 7.12
C ARG A 40 11.23 -4.27 7.27
N SER A 41 10.80 -3.29 6.49
CA SER A 41 9.37 -2.97 6.34
C SER A 41 8.77 -3.72 5.16
N ALA A 42 7.46 -3.93 5.18
CA ALA A 42 6.68 -4.37 4.03
C ALA A 42 5.70 -3.28 3.58
N ASP A 43 4.95 -2.72 4.53
CA ASP A 43 3.73 -1.99 4.22
C ASP A 43 3.47 -0.83 5.19
N ILE A 44 2.64 0.13 4.79
CA ILE A 44 2.22 1.29 5.59
C ILE A 44 0.76 1.63 5.33
N ASN A 45 -0.02 1.79 6.40
CA ASN A 45 -1.42 2.20 6.28
C ASN A 45 -1.61 3.73 6.43
N ASN A 46 -2.84 4.20 6.26
CA ASN A 46 -3.21 5.61 6.40
C ASN A 46 -3.31 6.09 7.86
N LEU A 47 -3.07 5.24 8.86
CA LEU A 47 -2.78 5.68 10.25
C LEU A 47 -1.30 6.04 10.42
N GLY A 48 -0.45 5.73 9.43
CA GLY A 48 0.99 5.88 9.51
C GLY A 48 1.67 4.74 10.28
N PHE A 49 0.95 3.64 10.53
CA PHE A 49 1.51 2.41 11.10
C PHE A 49 2.26 1.63 10.03
N VAL A 50 3.32 0.94 10.42
CA VAL A 50 4.18 0.18 9.49
C VAL A 50 4.20 -1.28 9.90
N HIS A 51 3.93 -2.18 8.96
CA HIS A 51 4.12 -3.62 9.14
C HIS A 51 5.47 -4.05 8.53
N GLY A 52 6.16 -4.99 9.18
CA GLY A 52 7.47 -5.45 8.74
C GLY A 52 7.94 -6.66 9.52
N GLU A 53 9.23 -6.97 9.41
CA GLU A 53 9.86 -8.08 10.12
C GLU A 53 11.23 -7.69 10.70
N ASN A 54 11.59 -8.36 11.80
CA ASN A 54 12.92 -8.37 12.40
C ASN A 54 13.54 -9.75 12.23
N ASP A 55 14.82 -9.80 11.89
CA ASP A 55 15.63 -10.94 12.29
C ASP A 55 15.85 -10.88 13.81
N LYS A 56 15.79 -12.03 14.48
CA LYS A 56 15.98 -12.17 15.92
C LYS A 56 16.99 -13.28 16.14
N SER A 57 18.10 -12.94 16.79
CA SER A 57 19.14 -13.91 17.13
C SER A 57 18.57 -15.05 17.97
N GLY A 58 18.61 -16.27 17.42
CA GLY A 58 18.30 -17.54 18.12
C GLY A 58 19.55 -18.35 18.44
N ALA A 59 19.38 -19.63 18.84
CA ALA A 59 20.52 -20.54 18.96
C ALA A 59 21.32 -20.59 17.64
N PRO A 60 22.66 -20.76 17.66
CA PRO A 60 23.48 -20.73 16.45
C PRO A 60 22.93 -21.64 15.34
N GLY A 61 22.64 -21.06 14.18
CA GLY A 61 22.06 -21.76 13.02
C GLY A 61 20.53 -21.79 12.93
N ILE A 62 19.80 -21.21 13.89
CA ILE A 62 18.33 -21.08 13.84
C ILE A 62 17.97 -19.61 13.63
N GLN A 63 17.57 -19.24 12.41
CA GLN A 63 16.98 -17.93 12.15
C GLN A 63 15.61 -17.86 12.81
N GLN A 64 15.39 -16.88 13.69
CA GLN A 64 14.06 -16.54 14.17
C GLN A 64 13.67 -15.23 13.51
N THR A 65 12.66 -15.24 12.66
CA THR A 65 12.07 -14.00 12.13
C THR A 65 10.85 -13.66 12.96
N ARG A 66 10.58 -12.37 13.14
CA ARG A 66 9.39 -11.88 13.84
C ARG A 66 8.80 -10.73 13.08
N ALA A 67 7.57 -10.92 12.61
CA ALA A 67 6.77 -9.83 12.10
C ALA A 67 6.45 -8.84 13.23
N PHE A 68 6.33 -7.56 12.90
CA PHE A 68 5.99 -6.50 13.84
C PHE A 68 5.00 -5.50 13.24
N VAL A 69 4.30 -4.77 14.10
CA VAL A 69 3.56 -3.56 13.73
C VAL A 69 4.15 -2.39 14.51
N TRP A 70 4.59 -1.34 13.82
CA TRP A 70 5.01 -0.09 14.44
C TRP A 70 3.84 0.89 14.48
N ASP A 71 3.46 1.32 15.67
CA ASP A 71 2.22 2.07 15.95
C ASP A 71 2.38 3.60 15.96
N GLY A 72 3.47 4.11 15.38
CA GLY A 72 3.83 5.53 15.49
C GLY A 72 4.85 5.81 16.60
N VAL A 73 5.02 4.90 17.56
CA VAL A 73 5.90 5.10 18.72
C VAL A 73 6.79 3.89 18.95
N THR A 74 6.22 2.68 18.99
CA THR A 74 6.90 1.44 19.37
C THR A 74 6.62 0.31 18.40
N GLN A 75 7.52 -0.68 18.35
CA GLN A 75 7.25 -1.95 17.66
C GLN A 75 6.49 -2.89 18.58
N LEU A 76 5.35 -3.37 18.10
CA LEU A 76 4.57 -4.46 18.68
C LEU A 76 4.93 -5.76 17.96
N GLU A 77 5.37 -6.77 18.71
CA GLU A 77 5.70 -8.10 18.16
C GLU A 77 4.41 -8.85 17.78
N VAL A 78 4.34 -9.36 16.55
CA VAL A 78 3.27 -10.27 16.11
C VAL A 78 3.67 -11.69 16.50
N PHE A 79 3.09 -12.16 17.61
CA PHE A 79 3.39 -13.49 18.13
C PHE A 79 2.70 -14.58 17.30
N PRO A 80 3.39 -15.68 16.94
CA PRO A 80 2.74 -16.79 16.27
C PRO A 80 1.71 -17.47 17.19
N THR A 81 0.69 -18.11 16.59
CA THR A 81 -0.33 -18.87 17.37
C THR A 81 0.23 -20.15 17.99
N LEU A 82 1.34 -20.66 17.44
CA LEU A 82 2.07 -21.84 17.89
C LEU A 82 3.57 -21.56 17.88
N SER A 83 4.38 -22.46 18.44
CA SER A 83 5.85 -22.32 18.44
C SER A 83 6.39 -22.12 17.02
N GLY A 84 6.98 -20.96 16.72
CA GLY A 84 7.38 -20.64 15.36
C GLY A 84 7.99 -19.27 15.14
N THR A 85 8.08 -18.91 13.85
CA THR A 85 8.48 -17.60 13.31
C THR A 85 7.31 -16.99 12.55
N THR A 86 7.22 -15.67 12.54
CA THR A 86 6.23 -14.89 11.77
C THR A 86 6.95 -14.06 10.71
N PHE A 87 6.35 -13.98 9.53
CA PHE A 87 6.84 -13.26 8.36
C PHE A 87 5.81 -12.25 7.90
N MET A 88 6.28 -11.10 7.45
CA MET A 88 5.45 -9.98 7.03
C MET A 88 4.62 -10.25 5.78
N GLY A 89 3.46 -9.61 5.70
CA GLY A 89 2.61 -9.45 4.50
C GLY A 89 2.15 -8.00 4.38
N GLY A 90 0.88 -7.78 4.04
CA GLY A 90 0.24 -6.47 3.96
C GLY A 90 -0.55 -6.10 5.21
N MET A 91 -1.04 -4.87 5.24
CA MET A 91 -1.86 -4.32 6.32
C MET A 91 -2.95 -3.39 5.79
N ASN A 92 -4.01 -3.20 6.57
CA ASN A 92 -5.11 -2.30 6.22
C ASN A 92 -5.22 -1.10 7.17
N ASP A 93 -6.12 -0.18 6.85
CA ASP A 93 -6.38 1.04 7.64
C ASP A 93 -7.19 0.77 8.91
N LEU A 94 -7.64 -0.47 9.13
CA LEU A 94 -8.24 -0.91 10.40
C LEU A 94 -7.17 -1.32 11.42
N GLY A 95 -5.88 -1.25 11.05
CA GLY A 95 -4.76 -1.68 11.90
C GLY A 95 -4.57 -3.19 11.95
N GLN A 96 -5.21 -3.94 11.04
CA GLN A 96 -5.01 -5.37 10.89
C GLN A 96 -3.83 -5.63 9.95
N CYS A 97 -3.05 -6.67 10.21
CA CYS A 97 -2.01 -7.12 9.31
C CYS A 97 -2.10 -8.62 9.05
N VAL A 98 -1.59 -9.03 7.89
CA VAL A 98 -1.53 -10.43 7.50
C VAL A 98 -0.10 -10.82 7.18
N GLY A 99 0.13 -12.13 7.13
CA GLY A 99 1.42 -12.68 6.75
C GLY A 99 1.38 -14.19 6.82
N TYR A 100 2.50 -14.80 7.19
CA TYR A 100 2.54 -16.22 7.42
C TYR A 100 3.48 -16.60 8.56
N GLN A 101 3.25 -17.77 9.11
CA GLN A 101 3.97 -18.30 10.26
C GLN A 101 4.40 -19.74 10.03
N THR A 102 5.54 -20.13 10.61
CA THR A 102 5.88 -21.55 10.71
C THR A 102 5.14 -22.15 11.89
N VAL A 103 4.52 -23.29 11.67
CA VAL A 103 3.86 -24.07 12.70
C VAL A 103 4.50 -25.45 12.77
N MET A 104 4.76 -25.96 13.96
CA MET A 104 5.22 -27.34 14.16
C MET A 104 4.03 -28.21 14.58
N LEU A 105 3.47 -28.96 13.62
CA LEU A 105 2.37 -29.89 13.87
C LEU A 105 2.85 -31.33 13.65
N GLY A 106 2.73 -32.20 14.66
CA GLY A 106 3.11 -33.61 14.53
C GLY A 106 4.59 -33.88 14.20
N GLY A 107 5.48 -32.91 14.42
CA GLY A 107 6.91 -33.00 14.08
C GLY A 107 7.27 -32.56 12.65
N THR A 108 6.29 -32.13 11.85
CA THR A 108 6.51 -31.57 10.50
C THR A 108 6.30 -30.06 10.50
N PRO A 109 7.21 -29.29 9.86
CA PRO A 109 7.02 -27.86 9.71
C PRO A 109 5.96 -27.55 8.64
N GLU A 110 4.96 -26.78 9.03
CA GLU A 110 3.89 -26.24 8.19
C GLU A 110 4.05 -24.71 8.09
N LEU A 111 3.49 -24.12 7.05
CA LEU A 111 3.37 -22.68 6.84
C LEU A 111 1.90 -22.29 6.83
N HIS A 112 1.44 -21.60 7.86
CA HIS A 112 0.07 -21.10 7.92
C HIS A 112 0.06 -19.61 7.66
N GLY A 113 -1.00 -19.10 7.04
CA GLY A 113 -1.26 -17.67 7.05
C GLY A 113 -1.62 -17.20 8.46
N TYR A 114 -1.57 -15.90 8.70
CA TYR A 114 -2.19 -15.31 9.89
C TYR A 114 -2.95 -14.04 9.54
N LEU A 115 -3.90 -13.69 10.41
CA LEU A 115 -4.48 -12.37 10.56
C LEU A 115 -4.19 -11.90 11.98
N TRP A 116 -3.63 -10.70 12.14
CA TRP A 116 -3.34 -10.11 13.43
C TRP A 116 -4.04 -8.76 13.58
N ASP A 117 -4.54 -8.49 14.78
CA ASP A 117 -4.93 -7.15 15.22
C ASP A 117 -4.61 -6.96 16.71
N SER A 118 -4.61 -5.70 17.17
CA SER A 118 -4.22 -5.36 18.54
C SER A 118 -5.23 -5.82 19.62
N VAL A 119 -6.45 -6.16 19.23
CA VAL A 119 -7.55 -6.54 20.13
C VAL A 119 -7.63 -8.05 20.31
N ASN A 120 -7.57 -8.80 19.21
CA ASN A 120 -7.76 -10.24 19.14
C ASN A 120 -6.43 -11.01 19.08
N GLY A 121 -5.32 -10.32 18.82
CA GLY A 121 -4.02 -10.96 18.60
C GLY A 121 -3.99 -11.73 17.29
N THR A 122 -3.19 -12.80 17.24
CA THR A 122 -2.98 -13.59 16.01
C THR A 122 -4.05 -14.68 15.87
N THR A 123 -4.74 -14.67 14.74
CA THR A 123 -5.61 -15.75 14.26
C THR A 123 -4.86 -16.59 13.23
N ASP A 124 -4.85 -17.90 13.42
CA ASP A 124 -4.24 -18.84 12.47
C ASP A 124 -5.14 -19.04 11.24
N LEU A 125 -4.57 -18.88 10.04
CA LEU A 125 -5.27 -19.04 8.76
C LEU A 125 -4.64 -20.17 7.96
N ILE A 126 -5.27 -21.34 7.97
CA ILE A 126 -4.85 -22.50 7.18
C ILE A 126 -5.88 -22.84 6.11
N PHE A 127 -5.42 -22.86 4.86
CA PHE A 127 -6.20 -23.27 3.71
C PHE A 127 -5.50 -24.40 2.95
N GLY A 128 -6.30 -25.32 2.39
CA GLY A 128 -5.84 -26.41 1.54
C GLY A 128 -5.02 -27.48 2.27
N LEU A 129 -4.29 -28.27 1.49
CA LEU A 129 -3.58 -29.46 1.98
C LEU A 129 -2.15 -29.15 2.44
N ARG A 130 -1.62 -29.99 3.35
CA ARG A 130 -0.23 -29.99 3.83
C ARG A 130 0.26 -28.71 4.51
N GLY A 131 -0.66 -27.92 5.07
CA GLY A 131 -0.32 -26.73 5.84
C GLY A 131 0.59 -25.78 5.08
N PHE A 132 0.22 -25.39 3.85
CA PHE A 132 0.91 -24.31 3.14
C PHE A 132 -0.11 -23.24 2.74
N THR A 133 -0.04 -22.13 3.44
CA THR A 133 -0.79 -20.90 3.21
C THR A 133 0.15 -19.73 3.49
N ARG A 134 0.17 -18.75 2.59
CA ARG A 134 0.78 -17.45 2.86
C ARG A 134 -0.19 -16.35 2.47
N CYS A 135 -0.51 -15.48 3.42
CA CYS A 135 -1.24 -14.25 3.13
C CYS A 135 -0.23 -13.19 2.69
N TYR A 136 -0.54 -12.48 1.62
CA TYR A 136 0.32 -11.42 1.09
C TYR A 136 -0.26 -10.04 1.32
N ASP A 137 -1.58 -9.88 1.28
CA ASP A 137 -2.21 -8.56 1.37
C ASP A 137 -3.65 -8.64 1.90
N ILE A 138 -4.14 -7.53 2.47
CA ILE A 138 -5.47 -7.36 3.05
C ILE A 138 -6.00 -5.96 2.79
N ASN A 139 -7.27 -5.84 2.37
CA ASN A 139 -7.91 -4.54 2.18
C ASN A 139 -8.81 -4.13 3.37
N ASN A 140 -9.39 -2.92 3.31
CA ASN A 140 -10.29 -2.37 4.34
C ASN A 140 -11.66 -3.06 4.38
N ASN A 141 -12.00 -3.89 3.39
CA ASN A 141 -13.16 -4.77 3.47
C ASN A 141 -12.87 -6.03 4.30
N GLU A 142 -11.63 -6.21 4.77
CA GLU A 142 -11.12 -7.42 5.44
C GLU A 142 -11.08 -8.64 4.50
N ILE A 143 -10.84 -8.36 3.22
CA ILE A 143 -10.59 -9.40 2.22
C ILE A 143 -9.08 -9.61 2.14
N ILE A 144 -8.67 -10.86 2.39
CA ILE A 144 -7.28 -11.30 2.41
C ILE A 144 -6.96 -12.03 1.11
N THR A 145 -5.78 -11.78 0.56
CA THR A 145 -5.27 -12.50 -0.60
C THR A 145 -3.92 -13.13 -0.32
N GLY A 146 -3.58 -14.16 -1.10
CA GLY A 146 -2.39 -14.95 -0.84
C GLY A 146 -2.20 -16.11 -1.80
N ILE A 147 -1.39 -17.06 -1.35
CA ILE A 147 -1.12 -18.32 -2.04
C ILE A 147 -1.33 -19.49 -1.08
N PHE A 148 -1.88 -20.59 -1.58
CA PHE A 148 -2.06 -21.81 -0.81
C PHE A 148 -1.82 -23.05 -1.68
N THR A 149 -1.72 -24.21 -1.06
CA THR A 149 -1.70 -25.50 -1.77
C THR A 149 -3.11 -25.94 -2.11
N SER A 150 -3.44 -26.00 -3.41
CA SER A 150 -4.74 -26.46 -3.89
C SER A 150 -4.92 -27.98 -3.77
N GLU A 151 -6.18 -28.40 -3.66
CA GLU A 151 -6.60 -29.81 -3.62
C GLU A 151 -6.49 -30.50 -4.99
N ILE A 152 -6.23 -29.74 -6.06
CA ILE A 152 -6.03 -30.29 -7.40
C ILE A 152 -4.65 -30.93 -7.52
N ILE A 153 -4.61 -32.26 -7.56
CA ILE A 153 -3.40 -33.04 -7.84
C ILE A 153 -3.35 -33.37 -9.33
N VAL A 154 -2.35 -32.83 -10.04
CA VAL A 154 -1.98 -33.29 -11.39
C VAL A 154 -0.53 -33.75 -11.40
N ASN A 155 -0.31 -34.98 -11.89
CA ASN A 155 1.02 -35.60 -12.02
C ASN A 155 1.80 -35.66 -10.68
N PHE A 156 1.11 -35.96 -9.57
CA PHE A 156 1.71 -36.15 -8.24
C PHE A 156 2.46 -34.94 -7.68
N ARG A 157 2.22 -33.72 -8.19
CA ARG A 157 2.71 -32.47 -7.59
C ARG A 157 1.54 -31.60 -7.15
N TYR A 158 1.69 -31.00 -5.97
CA TYR A 158 0.80 -29.99 -5.45
C TYR A 158 0.90 -28.73 -6.28
N GLN A 159 -0.24 -28.08 -6.52
CA GLN A 159 -0.28 -26.83 -7.26
C GLN A 159 -0.49 -25.68 -6.30
N TYR A 160 0.30 -24.63 -6.47
CA TYR A 160 0.07 -23.39 -5.76
C TYR A 160 -0.99 -22.56 -6.47
N ARG A 161 -1.94 -22.04 -5.71
CA ARG A 161 -3.04 -21.22 -6.21
C ARG A 161 -3.17 -19.93 -5.44
N GLY A 162 -3.53 -18.88 -6.15
CA GLY A 162 -4.00 -17.66 -5.52
C GLY A 162 -5.32 -17.91 -4.80
N PHE A 163 -5.60 -17.15 -3.74
CA PHE A 163 -6.91 -17.17 -3.10
C PHE A 163 -7.38 -15.76 -2.75
N VAL A 164 -8.69 -15.67 -2.52
CA VAL A 164 -9.36 -14.55 -1.87
C VAL A 164 -10.15 -15.11 -0.69
N TYR A 165 -10.01 -14.50 0.48
CA TYR A 165 -10.67 -14.93 1.71
C TYR A 165 -11.34 -13.73 2.38
N ASP A 166 -12.66 -13.80 2.53
CA ASP A 166 -13.44 -12.83 3.30
C ASP A 166 -13.49 -13.27 4.75
N SER A 167 -12.74 -12.57 5.62
CA SER A 167 -12.65 -12.92 7.04
C SER A 167 -13.94 -12.66 7.82
N LYS A 168 -14.76 -11.69 7.39
CA LYS A 168 -16.00 -11.30 8.08
C LYS A 168 -17.06 -12.38 8.03
N ILE A 169 -17.16 -13.05 6.89
CA ILE A 169 -18.15 -14.10 6.67
C ILE A 169 -17.52 -15.50 6.52
N ASN A 170 -16.21 -15.60 6.78
CA ASN A 170 -15.44 -16.85 6.67
C ASN A 170 -15.65 -17.54 5.30
N ARG A 171 -15.47 -16.78 4.20
CA ARG A 171 -15.69 -17.27 2.84
C ARG A 171 -14.38 -17.32 2.06
N PHE A 172 -13.97 -18.53 1.71
CA PHE A 172 -12.79 -18.79 0.88
C PHE A 172 -13.15 -18.93 -0.61
N TYR A 173 -12.30 -18.42 -1.48
CA TYR A 173 -12.38 -18.56 -2.92
C TYR A 173 -11.00 -18.83 -3.52
N GLU A 174 -10.82 -20.00 -4.14
CA GLU A 174 -9.62 -20.31 -4.94
C GLU A 174 -9.67 -19.51 -6.26
N LEU A 175 -8.61 -18.76 -6.56
CA LEU A 175 -8.47 -18.06 -7.84
C LEU A 175 -8.07 -19.04 -8.94
N PRO A 176 -8.61 -18.88 -10.17
CA PRO A 176 -8.27 -19.75 -11.29
C PRO A 176 -6.84 -19.51 -11.81
N THR A 177 -6.52 -20.12 -12.95
CA THR A 177 -5.33 -19.84 -13.77
C THR A 177 -5.76 -19.44 -15.18
N LEU A 178 -4.83 -19.05 -16.06
CA LEU A 178 -5.11 -18.86 -17.50
C LEU A 178 -5.02 -20.17 -18.30
N GLY A 179 -5.39 -21.29 -17.68
CA GLY A 179 -5.25 -22.64 -18.23
C GLY A 179 -3.95 -23.34 -17.83
N GLY A 180 -3.04 -22.64 -17.14
CA GLY A 180 -1.82 -23.21 -16.59
C GLY A 180 -2.01 -23.84 -15.21
N ARG A 181 -0.88 -24.16 -14.58
CA ARG A 181 -0.85 -24.98 -13.36
C ARG A 181 -0.74 -24.22 -12.06
N GLU A 182 -0.48 -22.92 -12.07
CA GLU A 182 -0.21 -22.15 -10.86
C GLU A 182 -0.75 -20.72 -10.99
N SER A 183 -1.12 -20.16 -9.85
CA SER A 183 -1.39 -18.73 -9.69
C SER A 183 -0.94 -18.27 -8.31
N LYS A 184 -0.63 -16.98 -8.18
CA LYS A 184 -0.26 -16.32 -6.92
C LYS A 184 -0.88 -14.93 -6.93
N ALA A 185 -1.78 -14.65 -5.99
CA ALA A 185 -2.27 -13.30 -5.78
C ALA A 185 -1.36 -12.55 -4.81
N VAL A 186 -1.01 -11.31 -5.13
CA VAL A 186 0.03 -10.55 -4.42
C VAL A 186 -0.46 -9.25 -3.80
N ALA A 187 -1.49 -8.63 -4.37
CA ALA A 187 -2.05 -7.38 -3.87
C ALA A 187 -3.55 -7.27 -4.19
N ILE A 188 -4.27 -6.50 -3.38
CA ILE A 188 -5.71 -6.29 -3.47
C ILE A 188 -6.09 -4.85 -3.12
N ASN A 189 -6.94 -4.22 -3.94
CA ASN A 189 -7.49 -2.90 -3.62
C ASN A 189 -8.83 -2.98 -2.87
N ASN A 190 -9.37 -1.85 -2.41
CA ASN A 190 -10.63 -1.78 -1.67
C ASN A 190 -11.89 -2.00 -2.53
N ASP A 191 -11.76 -2.10 -3.86
CA ASP A 191 -12.80 -2.62 -4.77
C ASP A 191 -12.73 -4.15 -4.95
N ASN A 192 -11.86 -4.81 -4.18
CA ASN A 192 -11.57 -6.24 -4.23
C ASN A 192 -10.98 -6.69 -5.58
N TYR A 193 -10.30 -5.80 -6.29
CA TYR A 193 -9.55 -6.15 -7.48
C TYR A 193 -8.21 -6.72 -7.04
N VAL A 194 -7.88 -7.89 -7.56
CA VAL A 194 -6.70 -8.65 -7.15
C VAL A 194 -5.74 -8.75 -8.31
N VAL A 195 -4.47 -8.49 -8.05
CA VAL A 195 -3.40 -8.68 -9.02
C VAL A 195 -2.41 -9.74 -8.56
N GLY A 196 -1.65 -10.28 -9.50
CA GLY A 196 -0.67 -11.30 -9.21
C GLY A 196 -0.09 -11.95 -10.44
N THR A 197 0.46 -13.14 -10.27
CA THR A 197 1.06 -13.92 -11.36
C THR A 197 0.28 -15.19 -11.60
N THR A 198 0.23 -15.62 -12.86
CA THR A 198 -0.48 -16.83 -13.29
C THR A 198 0.24 -17.44 -14.49
N TYR A 199 -0.11 -18.68 -14.83
CA TYR A 199 0.44 -19.37 -16.00
C TYR A 199 -0.67 -19.75 -16.98
N ASP A 200 -0.35 -19.73 -18.28
CA ASP A 200 -1.20 -20.30 -19.31
C ASP A 200 -0.95 -21.80 -19.53
N ALA A 201 -1.73 -22.42 -20.43
CA ALA A 201 -1.60 -23.84 -20.77
C ALA A 201 -0.22 -24.24 -21.35
N ASN A 202 0.54 -23.28 -21.89
CA ASN A 202 1.89 -23.50 -22.42
C ASN A 202 2.97 -23.33 -21.35
N GLY A 203 2.61 -22.91 -20.13
CA GLY A 203 3.56 -22.60 -19.07
C GLY A 203 4.17 -21.20 -19.17
N THR A 204 3.59 -20.31 -19.97
CA THR A 204 4.00 -18.91 -20.05
C THR A 204 3.45 -18.16 -18.84
N GLN A 205 4.31 -17.41 -18.13
CA GLN A 205 3.90 -16.58 -16.99
C GLN A 205 3.30 -15.25 -17.47
N PHE A 206 2.21 -14.84 -16.83
CA PHE A 206 1.56 -13.55 -17.02
C PHE A 206 1.30 -12.87 -15.67
N GLY A 207 1.30 -11.53 -15.67
CA GLY A 207 0.56 -10.78 -14.67
C GLY A 207 -0.94 -10.93 -14.93
N PHE A 208 -1.76 -11.00 -13.88
CA PHE A 208 -3.21 -11.02 -14.01
C PHE A 208 -3.88 -9.90 -13.23
N LEU A 209 -5.07 -9.53 -13.70
CA LEU A 209 -6.09 -8.80 -12.95
C LEU A 209 -7.29 -9.74 -12.77
N TRP A 210 -7.74 -9.92 -11.53
CA TRP A 210 -8.98 -10.61 -11.20
C TRP A 210 -9.96 -9.61 -10.60
N THR A 211 -11.18 -9.58 -11.12
CA THR A 211 -12.27 -8.82 -10.50
C THR A 211 -13.45 -9.76 -10.23
N PRO A 212 -14.24 -9.52 -9.16
CA PRO A 212 -15.43 -10.33 -8.89
C PRO A 212 -16.39 -10.48 -10.09
N PRO A 213 -16.69 -9.43 -10.90
CA PRO A 213 -17.61 -9.57 -12.02
C PRO A 213 -17.01 -10.25 -13.27
N ASN A 214 -15.70 -10.13 -13.52
CA ASN A 214 -15.10 -10.54 -14.80
C ASN A 214 -14.16 -11.74 -14.69
N GLY A 215 -13.81 -12.18 -13.49
CA GLY A 215 -12.83 -13.24 -13.29
C GLY A 215 -11.41 -12.78 -13.63
N MET A 216 -10.52 -13.75 -13.91
CA MET A 216 -9.09 -13.53 -14.15
C MET A 216 -8.82 -13.25 -15.63
N VAL A 217 -8.09 -12.17 -15.90
CA VAL A 217 -7.57 -11.82 -17.23
C VAL A 217 -6.08 -11.49 -17.15
N ALA A 218 -5.33 -11.74 -18.22
CA ALA A 218 -3.93 -11.31 -18.31
C ALA A 218 -3.82 -9.79 -18.38
N ILE A 219 -2.79 -9.22 -17.75
CA ILE A 219 -2.42 -7.81 -17.92
C ILE A 219 -1.45 -7.71 -19.12
N PRO A 220 -1.83 -7.04 -20.22
CA PRO A 220 -0.96 -6.92 -21.38
C PRO A 220 0.35 -6.21 -21.04
N GLY A 221 1.49 -6.86 -21.34
CA GLY A 221 2.82 -6.26 -21.18
C GLY A 221 3.29 -6.05 -19.73
N MET A 222 2.65 -6.70 -18.75
CA MET A 222 3.12 -6.72 -17.38
C MET A 222 3.16 -8.17 -16.87
N ARG A 223 4.35 -8.66 -16.51
CA ARG A 223 4.55 -10.03 -16.02
C ARG A 223 4.56 -10.15 -14.50
N GLN A 224 4.97 -9.10 -13.80
CA GLN A 224 5.15 -9.11 -12.35
C GLN A 224 4.45 -7.91 -11.71
N PRO A 225 3.11 -7.93 -11.57
CA PRO A 225 2.40 -6.99 -10.72
C PRO A 225 2.96 -7.05 -9.30
N GLN A 226 3.03 -5.92 -8.62
CA GLN A 226 3.49 -5.82 -7.23
C GLN A 226 2.41 -5.22 -6.32
N ASP A 227 1.67 -4.23 -6.83
CA ASP A 227 0.66 -3.51 -6.05
C ASP A 227 -0.46 -2.96 -6.95
N ILE A 228 -1.62 -2.63 -6.37
CA ILE A 228 -2.77 -2.02 -7.02
C ILE A 228 -3.45 -1.02 -6.07
N ASN A 229 -3.56 0.25 -6.50
CA ASN A 229 -4.28 1.26 -5.73
C ASN A 229 -5.80 1.26 -5.99
N ASP A 230 -6.53 2.04 -5.20
CA ASP A 230 -8.00 2.16 -5.30
C ASP A 230 -8.49 2.89 -6.55
N ASN A 231 -7.59 3.55 -7.29
CA ASN A 231 -7.87 4.09 -8.63
C ASN A 231 -7.72 3.04 -9.76
N GLY A 232 -7.39 1.79 -9.42
CA GLY A 232 -7.17 0.72 -10.39
C GLY A 232 -5.87 0.90 -11.18
N ILE A 233 -4.87 1.56 -10.61
CA ILE A 233 -3.53 1.60 -11.18
C ILE A 233 -2.73 0.46 -10.56
N VAL A 234 -2.36 -0.51 -11.40
CA VAL A 234 -1.45 -1.58 -11.05
C VAL A 234 -0.03 -1.10 -11.29
N VAL A 235 0.87 -1.33 -10.35
CA VAL A 235 2.31 -1.14 -10.55
C VAL A 235 3.03 -2.47 -10.50
N GLY A 236 4.12 -2.58 -11.24
CA GLY A 236 4.91 -3.79 -11.30
C GLY A 236 6.09 -3.64 -12.22
N TYR A 237 6.62 -4.75 -12.69
CA TYR A 237 7.71 -4.71 -13.64
C TYR A 237 7.55 -5.78 -14.71
N ASP A 238 8.27 -5.56 -15.80
CA ASP A 238 8.57 -6.58 -16.79
C ASP A 238 10.09 -6.80 -16.87
N ILE A 239 10.48 -7.90 -17.49
CA ILE A 239 11.87 -8.23 -17.78
C ILE A 239 12.07 -8.06 -19.28
N ASP A 240 12.98 -7.15 -19.65
CA ASP A 240 13.29 -6.92 -21.06
C ASP A 240 14.15 -8.06 -21.67
N ALA A 241 14.42 -7.97 -22.97
CA ALA A 241 15.19 -8.98 -23.70
C ALA A 241 16.63 -9.17 -23.19
N ASN A 242 17.17 -8.19 -22.45
CA ASN A 242 18.50 -8.25 -21.85
C ASN A 242 18.46 -8.75 -20.40
N GLY A 243 17.27 -9.10 -19.89
CA GLY A 243 17.08 -9.55 -18.51
C GLY A 243 16.92 -8.41 -17.50
N PHE A 244 16.78 -7.16 -17.95
CA PHE A 244 16.69 -6.03 -17.05
C PHE A 244 15.25 -5.78 -16.61
N VAL A 245 15.10 -5.43 -15.33
CA VAL A 245 13.81 -5.12 -14.71
C VAL A 245 13.41 -3.70 -15.07
N GLN A 246 12.28 -3.57 -15.78
CA GLN A 246 11.71 -2.31 -16.20
C GLN A 246 10.44 -2.03 -15.41
N PRO A 247 10.41 -1.00 -14.54
CA PRO A 247 9.22 -0.66 -13.77
C PRO A 247 8.14 -0.09 -14.70
N CYS A 248 6.90 -0.50 -14.49
CA CYS A 248 5.77 -0.07 -15.30
C CYS A 248 4.50 0.06 -14.45
N SER A 249 3.52 0.78 -15.00
CA SER A 249 2.17 0.89 -14.46
C SER A 249 1.13 0.52 -15.52
N TYR A 250 0.01 -0.02 -15.08
CA TYR A 250 -1.12 -0.39 -15.92
C TYR A 250 -2.41 0.17 -15.33
N ASN A 251 -3.14 0.95 -16.12
CA ASN A 251 -4.44 1.49 -15.71
C ASN A 251 -5.55 0.52 -16.15
N THR A 252 -6.24 -0.09 -15.19
CA THR A 252 -7.27 -1.11 -15.46
C THR A 252 -8.51 -0.54 -16.16
N ASN A 253 -8.78 0.76 -16.00
CA ASN A 253 -9.92 1.45 -16.60
C ASN A 253 -9.66 1.81 -18.07
N SER A 254 -8.44 2.24 -18.41
CA SER A 254 -8.09 2.65 -19.78
C SER A 254 -7.37 1.57 -20.59
N GLY A 255 -6.85 0.52 -19.93
CA GLY A 255 -6.01 -0.50 -20.54
C GLY A 255 -4.62 -0.01 -20.95
N VAL A 256 -4.20 1.17 -20.46
CA VAL A 256 -2.92 1.78 -20.84
C VAL A 256 -1.80 1.26 -19.95
N LEU A 257 -0.79 0.66 -20.58
CA LEU A 257 0.50 0.34 -19.98
C LEU A 257 1.47 1.52 -20.17
N SER A 258 2.11 1.97 -19.11
CA SER A 258 3.11 3.05 -19.13
C SER A 258 4.41 2.60 -18.49
N ALA A 259 5.54 2.91 -19.10
CA ALA A 259 6.84 2.75 -18.46
C ALA A 259 6.99 3.80 -17.35
N LEU A 260 7.61 3.42 -16.23
CA LEU A 260 8.04 4.35 -15.20
C LEU A 260 9.52 4.69 -15.44
N PRO A 261 9.88 5.98 -15.61
CA PRO A 261 11.25 6.34 -15.99
C PRO A 261 12.25 6.03 -14.87
N LEU A 262 13.48 5.70 -15.23
CA LEU A 262 14.60 5.62 -14.29
C LEU A 262 15.42 6.92 -14.36
N PRO A 263 16.08 7.34 -13.26
CA PRO A 263 17.00 8.46 -13.30
C PRO A 263 18.15 8.21 -14.29
N SER A 264 18.73 9.29 -14.83
CA SER A 264 19.85 9.19 -15.76
C SER A 264 21.01 8.37 -15.16
N GLY A 265 21.52 7.39 -15.91
CA GLY A 265 22.61 6.50 -15.49
C GLY A 265 22.16 5.27 -14.67
N TYR A 266 20.87 5.12 -14.38
CA TYR A 266 20.32 3.91 -13.77
C TYR A 266 20.00 2.88 -14.85
N THR A 267 20.22 1.61 -14.53
CA THR A 267 20.10 0.51 -15.51
C THR A 267 18.92 -0.41 -15.23
N HIS A 268 18.44 -0.44 -13.99
CA HIS A 268 17.34 -1.29 -13.54
C HIS A 268 16.58 -0.60 -12.42
N GLY A 269 15.29 -0.93 -12.28
CA GLY A 269 14.54 -0.59 -11.08
C GLY A 269 13.29 -1.43 -10.94
N ALA A 270 12.70 -1.42 -9.75
CA ALA A 270 11.42 -2.05 -9.50
C ALA A 270 10.57 -1.09 -8.67
N VAL A 271 9.33 -0.91 -9.12
CA VAL A 271 8.27 -0.29 -8.33
C VAL A 271 7.65 -1.35 -7.42
N LYS A 272 7.31 -0.96 -6.20
CA LYS A 272 6.90 -1.86 -5.12
C LYS A 272 5.52 -1.54 -4.56
N GLY A 273 5.22 -0.26 -4.36
CA GLY A 273 3.92 0.19 -3.88
C GLY A 273 3.47 1.49 -4.54
N ASN A 274 2.18 1.76 -4.51
CA ASN A 274 1.60 2.98 -5.05
C ASN A 274 0.38 3.47 -4.26
N ASN A 275 0.08 4.76 -4.39
CA ASN A 275 -1.12 5.37 -3.81
C ASN A 275 -2.03 5.94 -4.91
N SER A 276 -3.26 6.29 -4.52
CA SER A 276 -4.30 6.80 -5.41
C SER A 276 -4.04 8.24 -5.85
N ARG A 277 -3.07 8.94 -5.25
CA ARG A 277 -2.60 10.28 -5.66
C ARG A 277 -1.65 10.27 -6.86
N GLY A 278 -1.45 9.11 -7.48
CA GLY A 278 -0.57 8.96 -8.65
C GLY A 278 0.91 8.95 -8.29
N GLN A 279 1.24 8.60 -7.05
CA GLN A 279 2.61 8.37 -6.60
C GLN A 279 2.88 6.87 -6.56
N ALA A 280 4.13 6.49 -6.84
CA ALA A 280 4.60 5.13 -6.66
C ALA A 280 6.02 5.14 -6.11
N VAL A 281 6.41 4.09 -5.39
CA VAL A 281 7.72 3.99 -4.74
C VAL A 281 8.37 2.65 -5.00
N GLY A 282 9.68 2.61 -4.85
CA GLY A 282 10.46 1.41 -5.12
C GLY A 282 11.95 1.67 -5.02
N TYR A 283 12.70 1.06 -5.91
CA TYR A 283 14.15 1.24 -5.98
C TYR A 283 14.68 1.25 -7.41
N GLY A 284 15.90 1.77 -7.58
CA GLY A 284 16.69 1.65 -8.79
C GLY A 284 18.17 1.44 -8.48
N LYS A 285 18.91 0.87 -9.44
CA LYS A 285 20.35 0.69 -9.34
C LYS A 285 21.08 1.64 -10.29
N ASP A 286 22.03 2.39 -9.75
CA ASP A 286 22.90 3.25 -10.55
C ASP A 286 23.91 2.44 -11.38
N SER A 287 24.73 3.15 -12.17
CA SER A 287 25.71 2.54 -13.07
C SER A 287 26.78 1.67 -12.39
N VAL A 288 27.00 1.82 -11.09
CA VAL A 288 27.95 1.01 -10.30
C VAL A 288 27.25 -0.07 -9.46
N GLY A 289 25.92 -0.17 -9.57
CA GLY A 289 25.11 -1.21 -8.94
C GLY A 289 24.62 -0.88 -7.54
N ILE A 290 24.81 0.35 -7.05
CA ILE A 290 24.28 0.77 -5.75
C ILE A 290 22.78 1.01 -5.89
N GLN A 291 22.02 0.43 -4.97
CA GLN A 291 20.57 0.54 -4.93
C GLN A 291 20.14 1.80 -4.17
N HIS A 292 19.19 2.55 -4.73
CA HIS A 292 18.63 3.76 -4.16
C HIS A 292 17.10 3.69 -4.17
N GLY A 293 16.47 4.21 -3.12
CA GLY A 293 15.02 4.41 -3.08
C GLY A 293 14.56 5.44 -4.10
N LEU A 294 13.51 5.12 -4.85
CA LEU A 294 12.92 5.97 -5.87
C LEU A 294 11.47 6.31 -5.53
N LEU A 295 11.07 7.53 -5.87
CA LEU A 295 9.69 8.02 -5.85
C LEU A 295 9.31 8.48 -7.26
N TRP A 296 8.27 7.88 -7.83
CA TRP A 296 7.64 8.31 -9.06
C TRP A 296 6.44 9.20 -8.75
N GLN A 297 6.35 10.34 -9.44
CA GLN A 297 5.24 11.30 -9.31
C GLN A 297 4.62 11.52 -10.70
N GLY A 298 3.53 10.80 -10.98
CA GLY A 298 2.98 10.72 -12.32
C GLY A 298 3.87 9.93 -13.29
N ALA A 299 3.59 10.03 -14.59
CA ALA A 299 4.18 9.16 -15.60
C ALA A 299 5.64 9.51 -15.98
N ASN A 300 6.09 10.75 -15.73
CA ASN A 300 7.34 11.27 -16.32
C ASN A 300 8.35 11.78 -15.29
N THR A 301 8.02 11.78 -14.00
CA THR A 301 8.87 12.33 -12.95
C THR A 301 9.32 11.23 -12.02
N VAL A 302 10.63 11.10 -11.85
CA VAL A 302 11.27 10.19 -10.91
C VAL A 302 12.29 10.94 -10.07
N THR A 303 12.25 10.69 -8.77
CA THR A 303 13.08 11.35 -7.77
C THR A 303 13.86 10.30 -6.98
N VAL A 304 15.18 10.52 -6.80
CA VAL A 304 15.99 9.73 -5.88
C VAL A 304 15.72 10.23 -4.46
N ILE A 305 15.06 9.41 -3.64
CA ILE A 305 14.52 9.82 -2.34
C ILE A 305 15.60 10.41 -1.43
N ALA A 306 16.81 9.83 -1.44
CA ALA A 306 17.91 10.26 -0.57
C ALA A 306 18.25 11.75 -0.68
N GLY A 307 18.05 12.37 -1.85
CA GLY A 307 18.30 13.81 -2.05
C GLY A 307 17.26 14.72 -1.38
N HIS A 308 16.19 14.16 -0.84
CA HIS A 308 15.05 14.86 -0.26
C HIS A 308 14.78 14.51 1.20
N VAL A 309 15.64 13.70 1.82
CA VAL A 309 15.52 13.34 3.24
C VAL A 309 16.51 14.14 4.06
N ASN A 310 16.00 14.84 5.07
CA ASN A 310 16.86 15.51 6.06
C ASN A 310 17.38 14.47 7.08
N ASN A 311 18.43 13.74 6.72
CA ASN A 311 18.98 12.64 7.54
C ASN A 311 20.41 12.87 8.06
N GLY A 312 21.00 14.05 7.81
CA GLY A 312 22.38 14.36 8.19
C GLY A 312 23.45 13.44 7.57
N GLY A 313 23.10 12.68 6.53
CA GLY A 313 23.98 11.71 5.86
C GLY A 313 24.07 10.33 6.53
N ALA A 314 23.31 10.06 7.60
CA ALA A 314 23.44 8.81 8.37
C ALA A 314 22.85 7.57 7.67
N TRP A 315 21.90 7.77 6.76
CA TRP A 315 21.17 6.71 6.10
C TRP A 315 21.60 6.53 4.65
N LEU A 316 21.87 5.29 4.26
CA LEU A 316 21.76 4.88 2.85
C LEU A 316 20.34 4.38 2.60
N ILE A 317 19.55 5.16 1.86
CA ILE A 317 18.18 4.81 1.50
C ILE A 317 18.21 3.85 0.31
N THR A 318 18.18 2.54 0.57
CA THR A 318 18.35 1.52 -0.46
C THR A 318 17.05 1.15 -1.16
N GLY A 319 15.88 1.33 -0.54
CA GLY A 319 14.60 1.10 -1.20
C GLY A 319 13.42 1.62 -0.40
N ALA A 320 12.33 1.91 -1.10
CA ALA A 320 11.02 2.18 -0.54
C ALA A 320 10.08 1.01 -0.88
N ASN A 321 9.29 0.57 0.09
CA ASN A 321 8.48 -0.65 -0.01
C ASN A 321 7.01 -0.32 -0.28
N ASN A 322 6.42 0.62 0.46
CA ASN A 322 5.07 1.11 0.17
C ASN A 322 4.88 2.59 0.52
N ILE A 323 3.81 3.20 0.01
CA ILE A 323 3.42 4.59 0.19
C ILE A 323 1.90 4.68 0.45
N ASN A 324 1.50 5.39 1.50
CA ASN A 324 0.08 5.57 1.82
C ASN A 324 -0.55 6.79 1.09
N GLU A 325 -1.84 7.02 1.28
CA GLU A 325 -2.59 8.11 0.63
C GLU A 325 -2.24 9.50 1.18
N LEU A 326 -1.47 9.59 2.26
CA LEU A 326 -0.92 10.83 2.79
C LEU A 326 0.52 11.07 2.34
N GLY A 327 1.05 10.19 1.48
CA GLY A 327 2.39 10.29 0.92
C GLY A 327 3.51 9.94 1.90
N GLU A 328 3.19 9.30 3.04
CA GLU A 328 4.20 8.69 3.90
C GLU A 328 4.70 7.39 3.28
N ILE A 329 6.00 7.14 3.40
CA ILE A 329 6.67 6.01 2.74
C ILE A 329 7.27 5.11 3.82
N SER A 330 6.98 3.80 3.78
CA SER A 330 7.79 2.82 4.52
C SER A 330 8.90 2.28 3.63
N GLY A 331 10.06 2.02 4.21
CA GLY A 331 11.17 1.49 3.44
C GLY A 331 12.26 0.88 4.29
N THR A 332 13.28 0.38 3.60
CA THR A 332 14.44 -0.25 4.22
C THR A 332 15.71 0.44 3.72
N GLY A 333 16.65 0.67 4.63
CA GLY A 333 17.92 1.33 4.36
C GLY A 333 19.04 0.76 5.22
N LEU A 334 20.22 1.37 5.15
CA LEU A 334 21.36 1.05 6.01
C LEU A 334 21.72 2.23 6.90
N ILE A 335 21.97 1.96 8.19
CA ILE A 335 22.69 2.85 9.10
C ILE A 335 23.93 2.09 9.56
N ASN A 336 25.13 2.66 9.39
CA ASN A 336 26.39 2.01 9.77
C ASN A 336 26.51 0.56 9.24
N SER A 337 26.03 0.31 8.02
CA SER A 337 25.93 -1.00 7.36
C SER A 337 24.90 -1.99 7.92
N ALA A 338 24.20 -1.67 9.01
CA ALA A 338 23.11 -2.48 9.54
C ALA A 338 21.80 -2.16 8.81
N ARG A 339 21.04 -3.18 8.42
CA ARG A 339 19.76 -2.99 7.73
C ARG A 339 18.68 -2.57 8.71
N ARG A 340 18.01 -1.46 8.41
CA ARG A 340 16.96 -0.87 9.26
C ARG A 340 15.76 -0.47 8.45
N ALA A 341 14.60 -0.57 9.06
CA ALA A 341 13.36 -0.07 8.51
C ALA A 341 13.14 1.39 8.95
N TYR A 342 12.52 2.17 8.07
CA TYR A 342 12.18 3.56 8.33
C TYR A 342 10.76 3.87 7.85
N LYS A 343 10.21 4.95 8.41
CA LYS A 343 9.11 5.73 7.82
C LYS A 343 9.63 7.09 7.37
N LEU A 344 9.21 7.54 6.19
CA LEU A 344 9.38 8.90 5.73
C LEU A 344 8.05 9.63 5.84
N SER A 345 8.04 10.73 6.58
CA SER A 345 6.90 11.63 6.69
C SER A 345 7.14 12.85 5.82
N PRO A 346 6.21 13.24 4.92
CA PRO A 346 6.40 14.42 4.11
C PRO A 346 6.39 15.68 5.00
N VAL A 347 7.31 16.61 4.72
CA VAL A 347 7.29 17.94 5.32
C VAL A 347 6.24 18.77 4.58
N LEU A 348 5.14 19.04 5.26
CA LEU A 348 3.96 19.66 4.66
C LEU A 348 3.96 21.17 4.90
N ALA A 349 3.84 21.95 3.82
CA ALA A 349 3.60 23.39 3.91
C ALA A 349 2.12 23.72 4.23
N GLN A 350 1.21 22.78 3.95
CA GLN A 350 -0.23 22.86 4.21
C GLN A 350 -0.76 21.46 4.53
N PRO A 351 -1.85 21.34 5.31
CA PRO A 351 -2.47 20.05 5.58
C PRO A 351 -2.91 19.32 4.30
N ILE A 352 -2.97 18.00 4.38
CA ILE A 352 -3.47 17.11 3.33
C ILE A 352 -4.52 16.16 3.90
N ILE A 353 -5.42 15.69 3.05
CA ILE A 353 -6.36 14.59 3.33
C ILE A 353 -6.10 13.44 2.36
N SER A 354 -6.35 12.21 2.82
CA SER A 354 -6.22 10.98 2.02
C SER A 354 -7.23 10.97 0.89
N GLU A 355 -6.94 10.24 -0.19
CA GLU A 355 -8.00 9.84 -1.12
C GLU A 355 -9.10 9.04 -0.39
N PHE A 356 -10.29 9.11 -0.96
CA PHE A 356 -11.52 8.53 -0.41
C PHE A 356 -12.05 7.49 -1.39
N LEU A 357 -11.33 6.38 -1.53
CA LEU A 357 -11.64 5.39 -2.57
C LEU A 357 -11.64 3.97 -1.99
N PRO A 358 -12.65 3.15 -2.34
CA PRO A 358 -13.95 3.54 -2.88
C PRO A 358 -14.78 4.23 -1.79
N GLY A 359 -15.26 5.43 -2.08
CA GLY A 359 -16.28 6.08 -1.26
C GLY A 359 -17.63 5.38 -1.36
N ARG A 360 -18.01 4.58 -0.37
CA ARG A 360 -19.29 3.85 -0.40
C ARG A 360 -20.38 4.62 0.35
N SER A 361 -21.31 5.19 -0.40
CA SER A 361 -22.45 5.91 0.15
C SER A 361 -23.37 5.00 0.96
N GLY A 362 -23.80 5.45 2.14
CA GLY A 362 -24.60 4.63 3.07
C GLY A 362 -23.80 3.63 3.90
N GLN A 363 -22.47 3.73 3.92
CA GLN A 363 -21.56 3.05 4.84
C GLN A 363 -20.66 4.08 5.55
N THR A 364 -20.10 3.72 6.69
CA THR A 364 -19.04 4.51 7.34
C THR A 364 -17.74 4.22 6.62
N ASN A 365 -17.08 5.27 6.15
CA ASN A 365 -15.77 5.23 5.51
C ASN A 365 -14.77 5.93 6.43
N LYS A 366 -13.48 5.65 6.30
CA LYS A 366 -12.43 6.40 7.01
C LYS A 366 -11.78 7.40 6.08
N LEU A 367 -11.56 8.60 6.59
CA LEU A 367 -10.76 9.64 5.95
C LEU A 367 -9.63 10.02 6.90
N PHE A 368 -8.43 10.10 6.37
CA PHE A 368 -7.25 10.44 7.14
C PHE A 368 -6.71 11.79 6.71
N ALA A 369 -6.05 12.48 7.61
CA ALA A 369 -5.46 13.77 7.33
C ALA A 369 -4.15 13.96 8.08
N LEU A 370 -3.27 14.80 7.54
CA LEU A 370 -1.93 15.04 8.09
C LEU A 370 -1.53 16.51 7.89
N GLY A 371 -0.73 17.03 8.82
CA GLY A 371 -0.15 18.37 8.75
C GLY A 371 -0.95 19.46 9.46
N PHE A 372 -1.90 19.09 10.32
CA PHE A 372 -2.60 20.04 11.20
C PHE A 372 -1.76 20.39 12.43
N THR A 373 -2.11 21.49 13.10
CA THR A 373 -1.51 21.83 14.39
C THR A 373 -1.81 20.72 15.41
N PRO A 374 -0.78 20.13 16.06
CA PRO A 374 -0.98 19.08 17.05
C PRO A 374 -1.98 19.47 18.14
N GLN A 375 -2.79 18.52 18.59
CA GLN A 375 -3.80 18.72 19.66
C GLN A 375 -4.86 19.80 19.36
N THR A 376 -5.03 20.19 18.08
CA THR A 376 -6.06 21.15 17.67
C THR A 376 -7.29 20.44 17.15
N SER A 377 -8.48 21.00 17.42
CA SER A 377 -9.73 20.51 16.85
C SER A 377 -9.77 20.78 15.34
N VAL A 378 -9.96 19.72 14.55
CA VAL A 378 -10.12 19.76 13.10
C VAL A 378 -11.57 19.41 12.77
N ILE A 379 -12.20 20.25 11.97
CA ILE A 379 -13.57 20.10 11.50
C ILE A 379 -13.54 19.54 10.09
N LEU A 380 -14.38 18.55 9.83
CA LEU A 380 -14.63 18.03 8.49
C LEU A 380 -16.00 18.51 7.99
N TRP A 381 -16.01 19.01 6.76
CA TRP A 381 -17.18 19.48 6.05
C TRP A 381 -17.30 18.79 4.71
N TYR A 382 -18.53 18.65 4.22
CA TYR A 382 -18.77 18.41 2.79
C TYR A 382 -19.68 19.47 2.22
N GLY A 383 -19.46 19.84 0.96
CA GLY A 383 -20.24 20.89 0.30
C GLY A 383 -19.83 21.06 -1.15
N GLY A 384 -20.48 21.98 -1.87
CA GLY A 384 -20.16 22.28 -3.26
C GLY A 384 -20.69 21.28 -4.29
N ARG A 385 -21.28 21.80 -5.36
CA ARG A 385 -21.57 21.08 -6.62
C ARG A 385 -20.79 21.77 -7.74
N GLY A 386 -19.95 21.05 -8.46
CA GLY A 386 -19.19 21.61 -9.59
C GLY A 386 -17.78 22.06 -9.22
N SER A 387 -17.39 23.28 -9.60
CA SER A 387 -15.99 23.72 -9.71
C SER A 387 -15.28 24.11 -8.40
N GLY A 388 -15.90 23.97 -7.23
CA GLY A 388 -15.27 24.28 -5.94
C GLY A 388 -16.15 24.03 -4.72
N PHE A 389 -15.55 24.11 -3.53
CA PHE A 389 -16.23 23.96 -2.25
C PHE A 389 -17.14 25.16 -1.98
N ASP A 390 -18.43 24.89 -1.70
CA ASP A 390 -19.41 25.91 -1.33
C ASP A 390 -19.49 26.04 0.19
N TYR A 391 -18.82 27.06 0.73
CA TYR A 391 -18.80 27.36 2.17
C TYR A 391 -20.19 27.70 2.72
N LEU A 392 -21.05 28.36 1.95
CA LEU A 392 -22.35 28.86 2.41
C LEU A 392 -23.37 27.73 2.55
N ASN A 393 -23.23 26.65 1.78
CA ASN A 393 -24.13 25.50 1.80
C ASN A 393 -23.42 24.20 2.23
N SER A 394 -22.28 24.31 2.91
CA SER A 394 -21.56 23.16 3.44
C SER A 394 -22.26 22.57 4.66
N ILE A 395 -22.09 21.26 4.85
CA ILE A 395 -22.62 20.51 5.97
C ILE A 395 -21.43 20.03 6.79
N LEU A 396 -21.43 20.39 8.08
CA LEU A 396 -20.49 19.85 9.06
C LEU A 396 -20.75 18.35 9.22
N ILE A 397 -19.69 17.56 9.13
CA ILE A 397 -19.74 16.11 9.32
C ILE A 397 -19.45 15.79 10.77
N THR A 398 -18.26 16.19 11.22
CA THR A 398 -17.77 15.91 12.57
C THR A 398 -16.59 16.82 12.88
N THR A 399 -16.19 16.80 14.16
CA THR A 399 -14.98 17.44 14.65
C THR A 399 -14.17 16.40 15.40
N VAL A 400 -12.88 16.31 15.12
CA VAL A 400 -11.94 15.41 15.79
C VAL A 400 -10.72 16.20 16.27
N MET A 401 -10.00 15.67 17.24
CA MET A 401 -8.76 16.29 17.72
C MET A 401 -7.59 15.71 16.92
N ALA A 402 -6.75 16.57 16.34
CA ALA A 402 -5.49 16.13 15.75
C ALA A 402 -4.56 15.56 16.84
N ASP A 403 -3.85 14.48 16.54
CA ASP A 403 -2.93 13.84 17.45
C ASP A 403 -1.65 14.66 17.67
N ALA A 404 -0.67 14.10 18.38
CA ALA A 404 0.61 14.76 18.65
C ALA A 404 1.45 15.01 17.38
N ASN A 405 1.15 14.34 16.28
CA ASN A 405 1.83 14.45 14.99
C ASN A 405 1.02 15.27 13.97
N GLY A 406 -0.07 15.91 14.39
CA GLY A 406 -0.91 16.68 13.49
C GLY A 406 -1.75 15.83 12.54
N ARG A 407 -1.98 14.56 12.89
CA ARG A 407 -2.84 13.63 12.14
C ARG A 407 -4.25 13.63 12.69
N ALA A 408 -5.23 13.53 11.82
CA ALA A 408 -6.63 13.40 12.18
C ALA A 408 -7.28 12.23 11.41
N GLU A 409 -8.17 11.52 12.09
CA GLU A 409 -8.96 10.42 11.52
C GLU A 409 -10.45 10.76 11.66
N PHE A 410 -11.19 10.62 10.57
CA PHE A 410 -12.62 10.92 10.53
C PHE A 410 -13.41 9.70 10.10
N ASP A 411 -14.45 9.37 10.86
CA ASP A 411 -15.52 8.52 10.38
C ASP A 411 -16.47 9.35 9.50
N LEU A 412 -16.58 8.96 8.24
CA LEU A 412 -17.33 9.66 7.20
C LEU A 412 -18.49 8.80 6.70
N ALA A 413 -19.71 9.18 7.10
CA ALA A 413 -20.94 8.58 6.60
C ALA A 413 -21.66 9.54 5.64
N LEU A 414 -21.47 9.33 4.33
CA LEU A 414 -22.16 10.12 3.30
C LEU A 414 -23.58 9.59 3.05
N PRO A 415 -24.60 10.47 3.00
CA PRO A 415 -25.98 10.07 2.70
C PRO A 415 -26.13 9.38 1.33
N ARG A 416 -26.96 8.33 1.26
CA ARG A 416 -27.27 7.58 0.02
C ARG A 416 -27.68 8.45 -1.16
N ARG A 417 -28.34 9.58 -0.91
CA ARG A 417 -28.77 10.54 -1.93
C ARG A 417 -27.61 11.21 -2.70
N LEU A 418 -26.38 11.10 -2.20
CA LEU A 418 -25.17 11.64 -2.84
C LEU A 418 -24.47 10.62 -3.74
N ALA A 419 -24.98 9.39 -3.88
CA ALA A 419 -24.38 8.40 -4.76
C ALA A 419 -24.30 8.89 -6.22
N GLY A 420 -23.10 8.84 -6.80
CA GLY A 420 -22.80 9.32 -8.17
C GLY A 420 -22.64 10.83 -8.30
N TRP A 421 -22.56 11.56 -7.18
CA TRP A 421 -22.31 13.00 -7.17
C TRP A 421 -20.86 13.29 -6.83
N ASN A 422 -20.26 14.21 -7.60
CA ASN A 422 -19.01 14.84 -7.19
C ASN A 422 -19.29 15.81 -6.04
N ILE A 423 -18.65 15.60 -4.89
CA ILE A 423 -18.75 16.46 -3.71
C ILE A 423 -17.36 16.92 -3.28
N TRP A 424 -17.27 18.12 -2.70
CA TRP A 424 -16.02 18.56 -2.09
C TRP A 424 -16.02 18.24 -0.59
N LEU A 425 -14.92 17.69 -0.10
CA LEU A 425 -14.59 17.69 1.31
C LEU A 425 -13.66 18.85 1.64
N MET A 426 -13.79 19.33 2.87
CA MET A 426 -12.87 20.30 3.44
C MET A 426 -12.55 19.93 4.88
N ALA A 427 -11.27 19.92 5.23
CA ALA A 427 -10.81 19.84 6.60
C ALA A 427 -10.11 21.14 7.03
N SER A 428 -10.47 21.66 8.19
CA SER A 428 -9.95 22.93 8.70
C SER A 428 -9.91 22.97 10.23
N GLU A 429 -8.97 23.71 10.81
CA GLU A 429 -8.88 23.90 12.27
C GLU A 429 -10.03 24.78 12.82
N LEU A 430 -10.49 24.48 14.04
CA LEU A 430 -11.60 25.16 14.71
C LEU A 430 -11.21 26.50 15.36
N ASN A 431 -9.94 26.67 15.76
CA ASN A 431 -9.49 27.88 16.44
C ASN A 431 -9.22 29.02 15.43
N LEU A 432 -10.24 29.87 15.29
CA LEU A 432 -10.30 31.12 14.52
C LEU A 432 -9.23 32.14 14.96
N VAL A 433 -8.65 32.88 14.00
CA VAL A 433 -8.17 34.30 14.04
C VAL A 433 -7.07 34.58 13.01
N ASN A 434 -6.30 33.60 12.52
CA ASN A 434 -5.36 33.81 11.41
C ASN A 434 -4.99 32.51 10.67
N GLN A 435 -5.28 32.45 9.36
CA GLN A 435 -4.41 31.88 8.32
C GLN A 435 -4.04 30.37 8.29
N SER A 436 -4.81 29.42 8.84
CA SER A 436 -4.65 28.03 8.34
C SER A 436 -5.41 27.87 7.02
N THR A 437 -4.70 27.52 5.94
CA THR A 437 -5.34 27.28 4.64
C THR A 437 -6.11 25.97 4.77
N PRO A 438 -7.44 25.96 4.61
CA PRO A 438 -8.20 24.72 4.64
C PRO A 438 -7.73 23.81 3.52
N VAL A 439 -7.67 22.50 3.78
CA VAL A 439 -7.43 21.52 2.72
C VAL A 439 -8.77 21.10 2.12
N GLN A 440 -8.83 21.04 0.80
CA GLN A 440 -10.01 20.64 0.05
C GLN A 440 -9.68 19.54 -0.94
N GLN A 441 -10.63 18.64 -1.15
CA GLN A 441 -10.53 17.57 -2.14
C GLN A 441 -11.89 17.32 -2.77
N LEU A 442 -11.88 17.15 -4.09
CA LEU A 442 -13.04 16.70 -4.82
C LEU A 442 -13.09 15.18 -4.78
N ILE A 443 -14.21 14.65 -4.30
CA ILE A 443 -14.54 13.23 -4.31
C ILE A 443 -15.56 12.99 -5.41
N LYS A 444 -15.40 11.88 -6.13
CA LYS A 444 -16.28 11.47 -7.23
C LYS A 444 -17.29 10.42 -6.82
#